data_AF-A0A059LR38-F1
#
_entry.id   AF-A0A059LR38-F1
#
_cell.length_a   1.000
_cell.length_b   1.000
_cell.length_c   1.000
_cell.angle_alpha   90.00
_cell.angle_beta   90.00
_cell.angle_gamma   90.00
#
_symmetry.space_group_name_H-M   'P 1'
#
loop_
_entity.id
_entity.type
_entity.pdbx_description
1 polymer ?
#
loop_
_entity_poly.entity_id
_entity_poly.type
_entity_poly.pdbx_seq_one_letter_code
_entity_poly.pdbx_strand_id
1 'polypeptide(L)'
;MPTISPPQSSLQAFGGDPSGAKDSSAALVKMDNASQFDANSLIFVGPGTYRVSKSISLNKPVNMASGASFSIDAGVTLTFNAAFSAPASLALRGSGGVRFGYGVQTAVRPEWWGAKANGSSDDAPAINLAVAVAEVGIMGVVFQAGATYGLGSPVQVLPGALLLAPASATFKALRSGIDGVFFDVPSTGGMYQGLQQLPNLVGFARAIVISDPGVIDVYAPSVQSATEAVRLQSVRAAGKGRQVVQARVQIDAVADAVHAVVLFSLLGGATMQGSSVQIGTWTDRVGASQSLVYYRKTGGGLANWDSNTFTFGTVTPKSGTKTQLVLVRADFLDTLYRVNLVVGRLNPMPGTSRYTNANLQDSVISATPSSRPMSANLELTHFKTGSTLTSNFNDIFINYSPSTAVTATTASNSLKSFNGGAVITQSQFNVRLRASVPSRDPRLGSKAPLPPNGKVWPVGEIRRFYIYHGLAQNGQLRFITVPQVGAGCTGGAGSVAVTGIFDNSAAVKWELQLAVQPCVPITVADMASGKVNVSFPMIVGSMGSSL
;
A
#
# COMPACT_ATOMS: atom_id res chain seq x y z
N MET A 1 -8.33 29.10 -44.21
CA MET A 1 -7.70 28.30 -45.28
C MET A 1 -8.33 26.92 -45.27
N PRO A 2 -8.82 26.38 -46.39
CA PRO A 2 -9.29 25.00 -46.43
C PRO A 2 -8.10 24.08 -46.21
N THR A 3 -8.10 23.34 -45.12
CA THR A 3 -7.14 22.26 -44.91
C THR A 3 -7.42 21.19 -45.95
N ILE A 4 -6.58 21.10 -46.98
CA ILE A 4 -6.60 20.00 -47.92
C ILE A 4 -6.26 18.76 -47.10
N SER A 5 -7.27 17.98 -46.73
CA SER A 5 -7.05 16.69 -46.08
C SER A 5 -6.24 15.85 -47.07
N PRO A 6 -5.05 15.35 -46.69
CA PRO A 6 -4.30 14.46 -47.57
C PRO A 6 -5.21 13.30 -48.00
N PRO A 7 -5.08 12.81 -49.24
CA PRO A 7 -5.89 11.68 -49.71
C PRO A 7 -5.64 10.47 -48.80
N GLN A 8 -6.60 10.20 -47.92
CA GLN A 8 -6.60 9.03 -47.07
C GLN A 8 -7.04 7.85 -47.93
N SER A 9 -6.10 7.08 -48.48
CA SER A 9 -6.47 5.81 -49.09
C SER A 9 -6.92 4.86 -47.99
N SER A 10 -8.12 4.32 -48.11
CA SER A 10 -8.66 3.39 -47.12
C SER A 10 -8.12 1.97 -47.33
N LEU A 11 -8.16 1.13 -46.30
CA LEU A 11 -7.79 -0.29 -46.39
C LEU A 11 -8.52 -1.03 -47.54
N GLN A 12 -9.76 -0.65 -47.86
CA GLN A 12 -10.50 -1.23 -48.99
C GLN A 12 -9.84 -0.94 -50.35
N ALA A 13 -9.20 0.23 -50.52
CA ALA A 13 -8.46 0.54 -51.75
C ALA A 13 -7.25 -0.38 -51.96
N PHE A 14 -6.77 -1.02 -50.90
CA PHE A 14 -5.70 -2.03 -50.92
C PHE A 14 -6.23 -3.47 -50.98
N GLY A 15 -7.55 -3.65 -51.15
CA GLY A 15 -8.19 -4.96 -51.24
C GLY A 15 -8.62 -5.55 -49.90
N GLY A 16 -8.67 -4.76 -48.83
CA GLY A 16 -9.26 -5.21 -47.57
C GLY A 16 -10.76 -5.46 -47.70
N ASP A 17 -11.25 -6.52 -47.07
CA ASP A 17 -12.65 -6.93 -47.14
C ASP A 17 -13.42 -6.48 -45.87
N PRO A 18 -14.25 -5.43 -45.96
CA PRO A 18 -14.99 -4.91 -44.80
C PRO A 18 -16.10 -5.84 -44.31
N SER A 19 -16.44 -6.92 -45.03
CA SER A 19 -17.40 -7.93 -44.57
C SER A 19 -16.78 -8.93 -43.58
N GLY A 20 -15.45 -9.05 -43.58
CA GLY A 20 -14.71 -10.02 -42.77
C GLY A 20 -14.74 -11.45 -43.33
N ALA A 21 -15.31 -11.67 -44.53
CA ALA A 21 -15.34 -12.98 -45.16
C ALA A 21 -13.96 -13.42 -45.65
N LYS A 22 -13.18 -12.49 -46.23
CA LYS A 22 -11.82 -12.72 -46.73
C LYS A 22 -10.75 -12.17 -45.79
N ASP A 23 -9.60 -12.80 -45.84
CA ASP A 23 -8.39 -12.36 -45.12
C ASP A 23 -7.91 -10.99 -45.62
N SER A 24 -7.78 -10.04 -44.71
CA SER A 24 -7.27 -8.69 -44.96
C SER A 24 -5.79 -8.52 -44.60
N SER A 25 -5.11 -9.57 -44.11
CA SER A 25 -3.69 -9.49 -43.73
C SER A 25 -2.78 -9.03 -44.89
N ALA A 26 -3.00 -9.51 -46.11
CA ALA A 26 -2.21 -9.09 -47.28
C ALA A 26 -2.44 -7.63 -47.66
N ALA A 27 -3.69 -7.14 -47.59
CA ALA A 27 -4.02 -5.74 -47.87
C ALA A 27 -3.37 -4.80 -46.84
N LEU A 28 -3.40 -5.18 -45.57
CA LEU A 28 -2.73 -4.45 -44.48
C LEU A 28 -1.22 -4.35 -44.69
N VAL A 29 -0.54 -5.45 -45.02
CA VAL A 29 0.91 -5.46 -45.32
C VAL A 29 1.23 -4.61 -46.55
N LYS A 30 0.38 -4.64 -47.58
CA LYS A 30 0.55 -3.82 -48.79
C LYS A 30 0.42 -2.33 -48.48
N MET A 31 -0.51 -1.96 -47.61
CA MET A 31 -0.70 -0.58 -47.14
C MET A 31 0.46 -0.11 -46.24
N ASP A 32 0.94 -0.97 -45.33
CA ASP A 32 2.10 -0.69 -44.48
C ASP A 32 3.35 -0.40 -45.32
N ASN A 33 3.60 -1.20 -46.37
CA ASN A 33 4.78 -1.10 -47.24
C ASN A 33 4.67 -0.08 -48.39
N ALA A 34 3.50 0.52 -48.64
CA ALA A 34 3.33 1.40 -49.79
C ALA A 34 4.17 2.69 -49.64
N SER A 35 5.05 2.96 -50.62
CA SER A 35 6.02 4.06 -50.61
C SER A 35 5.43 5.43 -50.92
N GLN A 36 4.26 5.47 -51.55
CA GLN A 36 3.47 6.68 -51.82
C GLN A 36 2.90 7.34 -50.55
N PHE A 37 3.19 6.73 -49.40
CA PHE A 37 2.87 7.17 -48.06
C PHE A 37 4.21 7.36 -47.36
N ASP A 38 4.55 8.60 -47.03
CA ASP A 38 5.75 8.92 -46.24
C ASP A 38 5.74 8.18 -44.89
N ALA A 39 6.84 8.22 -44.14
CA ALA A 39 6.94 7.59 -42.82
C ALA A 39 5.87 8.09 -41.82
N ASN A 40 5.19 9.21 -42.12
CA ASN A 40 4.15 9.83 -41.30
C ASN A 40 2.73 9.48 -41.76
N SER A 41 2.57 8.73 -42.84
CA SER A 41 1.28 8.40 -43.39
C SER A 41 0.56 7.32 -42.58
N LEU A 42 -0.76 7.47 -42.46
CA LEU A 42 -1.59 6.62 -41.62
C LEU A 42 -2.29 5.49 -42.39
N ILE A 43 -2.46 4.34 -41.76
CA ILE A 43 -3.35 3.27 -42.18
C ILE A 43 -4.77 3.65 -41.75
N PHE A 44 -5.59 4.12 -42.69
CA PHE A 44 -6.99 4.42 -42.44
C PHE A 44 -7.88 3.18 -42.66
N VAL A 45 -8.60 2.78 -41.61
CA VAL A 45 -9.51 1.63 -41.65
C VAL A 45 -10.95 2.15 -41.61
N GLY A 46 -11.64 2.09 -42.75
CA GLY A 46 -13.05 2.49 -42.84
C GLY A 46 -14.00 1.50 -42.16
N PRO A 47 -15.29 1.82 -41.99
CA PRO A 47 -16.26 0.95 -41.32
C PRO A 47 -16.31 -0.46 -41.91
N GLY A 48 -16.49 -1.47 -41.05
CA GLY A 48 -16.49 -2.88 -41.45
C GLY A 48 -15.74 -3.78 -40.47
N THR A 49 -15.85 -5.09 -40.65
CA THR A 49 -14.99 -6.07 -39.98
C THR A 49 -13.93 -6.53 -40.95
N TYR A 50 -12.65 -6.43 -40.60
CA TYR A 50 -11.54 -6.91 -41.41
C TYR A 50 -10.91 -8.12 -40.73
N ARG A 51 -11.01 -9.28 -41.36
CA ARG A 51 -10.44 -10.52 -40.81
C ARG A 51 -8.92 -10.52 -40.97
N VAL A 52 -8.21 -10.92 -39.92
CA VAL A 52 -6.75 -11.06 -39.90
C VAL A 52 -6.46 -12.53 -39.59
N SER A 53 -6.09 -13.29 -40.61
CA SER A 53 -5.82 -14.74 -40.49
C SER A 53 -4.34 -15.10 -40.49
N LYS A 54 -3.46 -14.10 -40.61
CA LYS A 54 -2.00 -14.26 -40.52
C LYS A 54 -1.40 -13.26 -39.54
N SER A 55 -0.40 -13.70 -38.79
CA SER A 55 0.33 -12.82 -37.87
C SER A 55 1.13 -11.81 -38.67
N ILE A 56 0.89 -10.53 -38.40
CA ILE A 56 1.51 -9.41 -39.10
C ILE A 56 1.87 -8.32 -38.09
N SER A 57 2.84 -7.49 -38.47
CA SER A 57 3.23 -6.29 -37.74
C SER A 57 3.00 -5.08 -38.62
N LEU A 58 2.36 -4.04 -38.08
CA LEU A 58 2.12 -2.77 -38.75
C LEU A 58 3.07 -1.73 -38.18
N ASN A 59 3.86 -1.09 -39.03
CA ASN A 59 4.88 -0.11 -38.64
C ASN A 59 4.42 1.33 -38.86
N LYS A 60 3.30 1.54 -39.56
CA LYS A 60 2.65 2.85 -39.70
C LYS A 60 1.52 3.05 -38.68
N PRO A 61 1.21 4.29 -38.27
CA PRO A 61 0.08 4.59 -37.40
C PRO A 61 -1.23 4.08 -37.99
N VAL A 62 -2.11 3.54 -37.15
CA VAL A 62 -3.42 3.02 -37.56
C VAL A 62 -4.52 3.89 -36.98
N ASN A 63 -5.45 4.33 -37.82
CA ASN A 63 -6.63 5.09 -37.41
C ASN A 63 -7.90 4.38 -37.89
N MET A 64 -8.76 3.99 -36.96
CA MET A 64 -10.00 3.29 -37.23
C MET A 64 -11.17 4.26 -37.24
N ALA A 65 -12.00 4.19 -38.28
CA ALA A 65 -13.28 4.89 -38.31
C ALA A 65 -14.28 4.24 -37.34
N SER A 66 -15.35 4.96 -36.98
CA SER A 66 -16.46 4.37 -36.22
C SER A 66 -17.06 3.19 -36.97
N GLY A 67 -17.26 2.07 -36.27
CA GLY A 67 -17.76 0.82 -36.86
C GLY A 67 -16.70 -0.02 -37.59
N ALA A 68 -15.44 0.40 -37.62
CA ALA A 68 -14.33 -0.42 -38.09
C ALA A 68 -13.84 -1.36 -36.98
N SER A 69 -13.57 -2.62 -37.30
CA SER A 69 -12.97 -3.58 -36.35
C SER A 69 -12.07 -4.59 -37.05
N PHE A 70 -11.03 -5.07 -36.35
CA PHE A 70 -10.23 -6.22 -36.76
C PHE A 70 -10.76 -7.49 -36.09
N SER A 71 -11.00 -8.55 -36.86
CA SER A 71 -11.35 -9.88 -36.38
C SER A 71 -10.14 -10.80 -36.53
N ILE A 72 -9.47 -11.10 -35.42
CA ILE A 72 -8.18 -11.80 -35.41
C ILE A 72 -8.42 -13.28 -35.11
N ASP A 73 -7.99 -14.14 -36.03
CA ASP A 73 -8.20 -15.58 -35.91
C ASP A 73 -7.39 -16.19 -34.75
N ALA A 74 -7.82 -17.37 -34.27
CA ALA A 74 -7.12 -18.09 -33.22
C ALA A 74 -5.66 -18.38 -33.60
N GLY A 75 -4.72 -18.19 -32.67
CA GLY A 75 -3.29 -18.41 -32.90
C GLY A 75 -2.59 -17.34 -33.74
N VAL A 76 -3.33 -16.34 -34.24
CA VAL A 76 -2.78 -15.19 -34.98
C VAL A 76 -2.51 -14.05 -34.01
N THR A 77 -1.45 -13.27 -34.26
CA THR A 77 -1.16 -12.04 -33.51
C THR A 77 -1.06 -10.84 -34.44
N LEU A 78 -1.84 -9.80 -34.17
CA LEU A 78 -1.70 -8.50 -34.80
C LEU A 78 -0.84 -7.59 -33.93
N THR A 79 0.31 -7.17 -34.44
CA THR A 79 1.25 -6.30 -33.72
C THR A 79 1.23 -4.88 -34.29
N PHE A 80 1.11 -3.87 -33.44
CA PHE A 80 1.22 -2.46 -33.81
C PHE A 80 2.55 -1.92 -33.29
N ASN A 81 3.45 -1.53 -34.19
CA ASN A 81 4.74 -0.90 -33.87
C ASN A 81 4.69 0.64 -33.99
N ALA A 82 3.50 1.20 -34.18
CA ALA A 82 3.23 2.63 -34.23
C ALA A 82 1.88 2.92 -33.54
N ALA A 83 1.53 4.21 -33.43
CA ALA A 83 0.35 4.66 -32.72
C ALA A 83 -0.94 4.04 -33.28
N PHE A 84 -1.84 3.64 -32.39
CA PHE A 84 -3.15 3.10 -32.73
C PHE A 84 -4.26 3.99 -32.15
N SER A 85 -5.15 4.43 -33.02
CA SER A 85 -6.29 5.28 -32.66
C SER A 85 -7.58 4.62 -33.13
N ALA A 86 -8.54 4.48 -32.23
CA ALA A 86 -9.89 4.04 -32.53
C ALA A 86 -10.89 4.73 -31.59
N PRO A 87 -12.14 4.96 -32.01
CA PRO A 87 -13.22 5.41 -31.14
C PRO A 87 -13.40 4.51 -29.92
N ALA A 88 -14.10 5.00 -28.89
CA ALA A 88 -14.49 4.21 -27.72
C ALA A 88 -15.61 3.22 -28.08
N SER A 89 -15.32 2.29 -28.97
CA SER A 89 -16.21 1.23 -29.47
C SER A 89 -15.39 0.03 -29.89
N LEU A 90 -16.05 -1.10 -30.17
CA LEU A 90 -15.41 -2.33 -30.63
C LEU A 90 -14.50 -2.07 -31.84
N ALA A 91 -13.21 -2.35 -31.67
CA ALA A 91 -12.17 -2.14 -32.68
C ALA A 91 -11.29 -3.39 -32.89
N LEU A 92 -11.21 -4.24 -31.87
CA LEU A 92 -10.39 -5.44 -31.81
C LEU A 92 -11.27 -6.59 -31.30
N ARG A 93 -11.40 -7.67 -32.09
CA ARG A 93 -12.19 -8.84 -31.73
C ARG A 93 -11.54 -10.13 -32.23
N GLY A 94 -12.10 -11.26 -31.81
CA GLY A 94 -11.61 -12.59 -32.16
C GLY A 94 -10.78 -13.20 -31.03
N SER A 95 -10.28 -14.41 -31.25
CA SER A 95 -9.53 -15.19 -30.27
C SER A 95 -8.01 -15.10 -30.45
N GLY A 96 -7.55 -14.37 -31.47
CA GLY A 96 -6.14 -14.04 -31.66
C GLY A 96 -5.61 -13.00 -30.67
N GLY A 97 -4.29 -12.84 -30.66
CA GLY A 97 -3.59 -11.87 -29.82
C GLY A 97 -3.49 -10.48 -30.47
N VAL A 98 -3.44 -9.46 -29.62
CA VAL A 98 -3.05 -8.09 -29.98
C VAL A 98 -1.79 -7.74 -29.21
N ARG A 99 -0.83 -7.06 -29.86
CA ARG A 99 0.38 -6.54 -29.22
C ARG A 99 0.64 -5.10 -29.65
N PHE A 100 1.06 -4.28 -28.71
CA PHE A 100 1.63 -2.96 -28.98
C PHE A 100 3.13 -3.03 -28.71
N GLY A 101 3.93 -2.47 -29.62
CA GLY A 101 5.36 -2.28 -29.41
C GLY A 101 5.62 -1.42 -28.17
N TYR A 102 6.78 -1.59 -27.55
CA TYR A 102 7.12 -0.84 -26.34
C TYR A 102 7.11 0.66 -26.60
N GLY A 103 6.37 1.43 -25.78
CA GLY A 103 6.29 2.89 -25.87
C GLY A 103 5.50 3.45 -27.06
N VAL A 104 4.92 2.62 -27.94
CA VAL A 104 4.19 3.11 -29.13
C VAL A 104 2.79 3.62 -28.77
N GLN A 105 2.25 3.13 -27.67
CA GLN A 105 0.92 3.43 -27.18
C GLN A 105 1.02 3.64 -25.67
N THR A 106 0.42 4.71 -25.16
CA THR A 106 0.46 5.02 -23.71
C THR A 106 -0.67 4.35 -22.94
N ALA A 107 -1.81 4.14 -23.61
CA ALA A 107 -2.98 3.51 -23.00
C ALA A 107 -3.87 2.79 -24.02
N VAL A 108 -4.61 1.81 -23.52
CA VAL A 108 -5.68 1.12 -24.23
C VAL A 108 -7.03 1.33 -23.55
N ARG A 109 -8.12 0.99 -24.25
CA ARG A 109 -9.50 1.17 -23.79
C ARG A 109 -10.24 -0.16 -23.81
N PRO A 110 -10.93 -0.57 -22.72
CA PRO A 110 -11.74 -1.79 -22.72
C PRO A 110 -12.78 -1.86 -23.85
N GLU A 111 -13.30 -0.70 -24.28
CA GLU A 111 -14.29 -0.60 -25.36
C GLU A 111 -13.75 -1.13 -26.69
N TRP A 112 -12.42 -1.05 -26.91
CA TRP A 112 -11.79 -1.62 -28.10
C TRP A 112 -12.00 -3.14 -28.18
N TRP A 113 -12.17 -3.83 -27.05
CA TRP A 113 -12.49 -5.26 -26.96
C TRP A 113 -13.98 -5.54 -26.67
N GLY A 114 -14.84 -4.52 -26.77
CA GLY A 114 -16.30 -4.68 -26.70
C GLY A 114 -16.92 -4.45 -25.33
N ALA A 115 -16.21 -3.84 -24.37
CA ALA A 115 -16.86 -3.31 -23.18
C ALA A 115 -17.93 -2.28 -23.59
N LYS A 116 -19.13 -2.39 -23.00
CA LYS A 116 -20.29 -1.55 -23.33
C LYS A 116 -20.50 -0.40 -22.35
N ALA A 117 -19.95 -0.49 -21.13
CA ALA A 117 -19.99 0.61 -20.16
C ALA A 117 -21.41 1.09 -19.80
N ASN A 118 -22.40 0.19 -19.84
CA ASN A 118 -23.82 0.48 -19.61
C ASN A 118 -24.38 -0.05 -18.26
N GLY A 119 -23.52 -0.66 -17.44
CA GLY A 119 -23.83 -1.18 -16.10
C GLY A 119 -24.73 -2.41 -16.05
N SER A 120 -25.07 -3.01 -17.20
CA SER A 120 -25.92 -4.20 -17.31
C SER A 120 -25.28 -5.34 -18.09
N SER A 121 -24.33 -5.05 -18.98
CA SER A 121 -23.55 -6.06 -19.70
C SER A 121 -22.31 -6.48 -18.90
N ASP A 122 -21.87 -7.72 -19.06
CA ASP A 122 -20.61 -8.18 -18.46
C ASP A 122 -19.42 -7.69 -19.29
N ASP A 123 -18.79 -6.64 -18.79
CA ASP A 123 -17.63 -5.97 -19.38
C ASP A 123 -16.31 -6.57 -18.89
N ALA A 124 -16.33 -7.46 -17.88
CA ALA A 124 -15.12 -8.04 -17.30
C ALA A 124 -14.22 -8.77 -18.33
N PRO A 125 -14.75 -9.55 -19.29
CA PRO A 125 -13.91 -10.18 -20.31
C PRO A 125 -13.14 -9.17 -21.17
N ALA A 126 -13.79 -8.09 -21.61
CA ALA A 126 -13.17 -7.05 -22.43
C ALA A 126 -12.13 -6.24 -21.64
N ILE A 127 -12.43 -5.93 -20.37
CA ILE A 127 -11.47 -5.27 -19.47
C ILE A 127 -10.24 -6.17 -19.25
N ASN A 128 -10.42 -7.47 -18.99
CA ASN A 128 -9.31 -8.39 -18.76
C ASN A 128 -8.44 -8.58 -20.03
N LEU A 129 -9.02 -8.53 -21.23
CA LEU A 129 -8.24 -8.50 -22.48
C LEU A 129 -7.41 -7.21 -22.60
N ALA A 130 -7.99 -6.05 -22.27
CA ALA A 130 -7.27 -4.79 -22.26
C ALA A 130 -6.11 -4.80 -21.25
N VAL A 131 -6.34 -5.33 -20.05
CA VAL A 131 -5.30 -5.49 -19.01
C VAL A 131 -4.19 -6.43 -19.47
N ALA A 132 -4.52 -7.57 -20.08
CA ALA A 132 -3.52 -8.51 -20.59
C ALA A 132 -2.63 -7.91 -21.69
N VAL A 133 -3.20 -7.06 -22.55
CA VAL A 133 -2.44 -6.33 -23.57
C VAL A 133 -1.58 -5.22 -22.93
N ALA A 134 -2.13 -4.49 -21.95
CA ALA A 134 -1.42 -3.44 -21.24
C ALA A 134 -0.23 -3.97 -20.42
N GLU A 135 -0.34 -5.18 -19.84
CA GLU A 135 0.74 -5.87 -19.14
C GLU A 135 2.00 -5.99 -19.99
N VAL A 136 1.84 -6.51 -21.22
CA VAL A 136 2.96 -6.76 -22.13
C VAL A 136 3.57 -5.45 -22.61
N GLY A 137 2.74 -4.42 -22.83
CA GLY A 137 3.17 -3.13 -23.33
C GLY A 137 3.67 -2.16 -22.26
N ILE A 138 3.46 -2.45 -20.96
CA ILE A 138 3.70 -1.51 -19.85
C ILE A 138 2.87 -0.23 -20.05
N MET A 139 1.53 -0.40 -20.09
CA MET A 139 0.60 0.65 -20.51
C MET A 139 -0.53 0.89 -19.51
N GLY A 140 -1.19 2.04 -19.68
CA GLY A 140 -2.45 2.33 -19.00
C GLY A 140 -3.65 1.61 -19.61
N VAL A 141 -4.63 1.25 -18.78
CA VAL A 141 -6.00 0.91 -19.19
C VAL A 141 -6.88 2.07 -18.77
N VAL A 142 -7.36 2.85 -19.74
CA VAL A 142 -8.13 4.08 -19.50
C VAL A 142 -9.62 3.82 -19.61
N PHE A 143 -10.35 4.19 -18.57
CA PHE A 143 -11.81 4.07 -18.52
C PHE A 143 -12.49 5.39 -18.87
N GLN A 144 -13.69 5.32 -19.45
CA GLN A 144 -14.45 6.48 -19.86
C GLN A 144 -15.08 7.20 -18.65
N ALA A 145 -15.03 8.53 -18.64
CA ALA A 145 -15.69 9.34 -17.60
C ALA A 145 -17.22 9.14 -17.63
N GLY A 146 -17.82 8.96 -16.46
CA GLY A 146 -19.26 8.72 -16.30
C GLY A 146 -19.75 7.34 -16.74
N ALA A 147 -18.88 6.48 -17.26
CA ALA A 147 -19.23 5.12 -17.65
C ALA A 147 -19.51 4.23 -16.43
N THR A 148 -20.41 3.25 -16.60
CA THR A 148 -20.62 2.19 -15.61
C THR A 148 -20.33 0.85 -16.25
N TYR A 149 -19.28 0.15 -15.83
CA TYR A 149 -18.94 -1.17 -16.32
C TYR A 149 -19.60 -2.24 -15.44
N GLY A 150 -20.41 -3.10 -16.04
CA GLY A 150 -21.00 -4.22 -15.33
C GLY A 150 -19.99 -5.37 -15.24
N LEU A 151 -19.74 -5.89 -14.04
CA LEU A 151 -18.80 -7.00 -13.85
C LEU A 151 -19.55 -8.27 -13.42
N GLY A 152 -19.47 -9.30 -14.26
CA GLY A 152 -19.92 -10.67 -13.99
C GLY A 152 -18.83 -11.57 -13.38
N SER A 153 -17.57 -11.12 -13.47
CA SER A 153 -16.37 -11.73 -12.90
C SER A 153 -15.35 -10.66 -12.48
N PRO A 154 -14.33 -11.00 -11.68
CA PRO A 154 -13.34 -10.02 -11.22
C PRO A 154 -12.44 -9.50 -12.34
N VAL A 155 -12.00 -8.25 -12.22
CA VAL A 155 -10.92 -7.69 -13.04
C VAL A 155 -9.58 -8.14 -12.45
N GLN A 156 -8.81 -8.91 -13.23
CA GLN A 156 -7.51 -9.44 -12.83
C GLN A 156 -6.42 -8.47 -13.28
N VAL A 157 -5.88 -7.69 -12.34
CA VAL A 157 -4.83 -6.71 -12.64
C VAL A 157 -3.46 -7.36 -12.53
N LEU A 158 -2.68 -7.23 -13.61
CA LEU A 158 -1.32 -7.76 -13.70
C LEU A 158 -0.29 -6.66 -13.39
N PRO A 159 0.92 -6.99 -12.88
CA PRO A 159 1.86 -6.00 -12.35
C PRO A 159 2.33 -4.89 -13.30
N GLY A 160 2.48 -5.19 -14.58
CA GLY A 160 2.83 -4.27 -15.67
C GLY A 160 1.67 -3.44 -16.22
N ALA A 161 0.42 -3.72 -15.84
CA ALA A 161 -0.73 -2.91 -16.22
C ALA A 161 -1.03 -1.80 -15.19
N LEU A 162 -1.44 -0.62 -15.69
CA LEU A 162 -1.86 0.51 -14.86
C LEU A 162 -3.34 0.85 -15.11
N LEU A 163 -4.21 0.69 -14.11
CA LEU A 163 -5.59 1.14 -14.23
C LEU A 163 -5.70 2.66 -14.05
N LEU A 164 -6.35 3.33 -15.01
CA LEU A 164 -6.53 4.78 -15.07
C LEU A 164 -8.02 5.13 -15.23
N ALA A 165 -8.76 5.15 -14.12
CA ALA A 165 -10.16 5.51 -14.12
C ALA A 165 -10.39 6.94 -13.58
N PRO A 166 -11.18 7.77 -14.27
CA PRO A 166 -11.66 9.03 -13.71
C PRO A 166 -12.61 8.76 -12.55
N ALA A 167 -12.70 9.69 -11.59
CA ALA A 167 -13.53 9.53 -10.39
C ALA A 167 -15.04 9.36 -10.66
N SER A 168 -15.51 9.66 -11.87
CA SER A 168 -16.90 9.49 -12.31
C SER A 168 -17.19 8.12 -12.95
N ALA A 169 -16.17 7.31 -13.25
CA ALA A 169 -16.38 5.94 -13.74
C ALA A 169 -16.81 5.02 -12.59
N THR A 170 -17.53 3.95 -12.92
CA THR A 170 -18.05 2.99 -11.93
C THR A 170 -17.85 1.54 -12.41
N PHE A 171 -17.38 0.67 -11.52
CA PHE A 171 -17.56 -0.78 -11.64
C PHE A 171 -18.72 -1.22 -10.75
N LYS A 172 -19.62 -2.00 -11.32
CA LYS A 172 -20.82 -2.49 -10.65
C LYS A 172 -20.89 -4.00 -10.75
N ALA A 173 -21.00 -4.68 -9.61
CA ALA A 173 -21.27 -6.12 -9.60
C ALA A 173 -22.63 -6.40 -10.25
N LEU A 174 -22.68 -7.32 -11.21
CA LEU A 174 -23.94 -7.73 -11.85
C LEU A 174 -24.78 -8.68 -10.98
N ARG A 175 -24.17 -9.28 -9.96
CA ARG A 175 -24.81 -10.17 -8.97
C ARG A 175 -23.99 -10.19 -7.68
N SER A 176 -24.62 -10.62 -6.60
CA SER A 176 -23.95 -10.85 -5.31
C SER A 176 -22.83 -11.89 -5.43
N GLY A 177 -21.81 -11.78 -4.58
CA GLY A 177 -20.73 -12.78 -4.52
C GLY A 177 -19.56 -12.54 -5.48
N ILE A 178 -19.64 -11.53 -6.36
CA ILE A 178 -18.56 -11.18 -7.29
C ILE A 178 -17.52 -10.31 -6.59
N ASP A 179 -16.24 -10.57 -6.84
CA ASP A 179 -15.18 -9.63 -6.45
C ASP A 179 -14.98 -8.57 -7.51
N GLY A 180 -14.58 -7.37 -7.10
CA GLY A 180 -14.33 -6.26 -8.00
C GLY A 180 -12.98 -6.38 -8.68
N VAL A 181 -11.97 -5.76 -8.08
CA VAL A 181 -10.61 -5.70 -8.62
C VAL A 181 -9.70 -6.63 -7.81
N PHE A 182 -9.01 -7.52 -8.52
CA PHE A 182 -8.12 -8.52 -7.95
C PHE A 182 -6.69 -8.25 -8.42
N PHE A 183 -5.82 -7.91 -7.48
CA PHE A 183 -4.38 -7.77 -7.68
C PHE A 183 -3.71 -9.05 -7.19
N ASP A 184 -3.29 -9.92 -8.12
CA ASP A 184 -2.54 -11.13 -7.80
C ASP A 184 -1.11 -11.02 -8.34
N VAL A 185 -0.13 -11.14 -7.46
CA VAL A 185 1.26 -11.18 -7.92
C VAL A 185 1.66 -12.63 -8.21
N PRO A 186 2.20 -12.93 -9.41
CA PRO A 186 2.78 -14.23 -9.69
C PRO A 186 3.80 -14.64 -8.62
N SER A 187 3.94 -15.95 -8.42
CA SER A 187 4.69 -16.57 -7.31
C SER A 187 6.13 -16.08 -7.07
N THR A 188 6.75 -15.38 -8.03
CA THR A 188 8.11 -14.82 -7.97
C THR A 188 8.22 -13.44 -7.31
N GLY A 189 7.10 -12.77 -6.99
CA GLY A 189 7.10 -11.40 -6.46
C GLY A 189 7.24 -10.36 -7.57
N GLY A 190 6.53 -9.25 -7.41
CA GLY A 190 6.38 -8.21 -8.43
C GLY A 190 5.92 -6.90 -7.78
N MET A 191 6.36 -5.79 -8.35
CA MET A 191 5.88 -4.45 -8.00
C MET A 191 4.84 -4.06 -9.04
N TYR A 192 3.71 -3.54 -8.59
CA TYR A 192 2.75 -2.94 -9.50
C TYR A 192 3.27 -1.61 -10.00
N GLN A 193 2.98 -1.29 -11.25
CA GLN A 193 3.34 0.01 -11.80
C GLN A 193 2.43 1.11 -11.26
N GLY A 194 3.05 2.21 -10.84
CA GLY A 194 2.38 3.46 -10.51
C GLY A 194 1.27 3.36 -9.46
N LEU A 195 0.49 4.43 -9.36
CA LEU A 195 -0.73 4.48 -8.55
C LEU A 195 -1.90 3.93 -9.37
N GLN A 196 -2.46 2.81 -8.95
CA GLN A 196 -3.65 2.22 -9.57
C GLN A 196 -4.88 3.07 -9.26
N GLN A 197 -5.41 3.77 -10.26
CA GLN A 197 -6.59 4.64 -10.12
C GLN A 197 -7.85 3.87 -10.51
N LEU A 198 -8.57 3.39 -9.50
CA LEU A 198 -9.79 2.61 -9.66
C LEU A 198 -11.03 3.50 -9.84
N PRO A 199 -12.08 3.00 -10.50
CA PRO A 199 -13.39 3.66 -10.53
C PRO A 199 -14.11 3.50 -9.18
N ASN A 200 -15.30 4.09 -9.05
CA ASN A 200 -16.22 3.75 -7.94
C ASN A 200 -16.55 2.26 -7.98
N LEU A 201 -16.62 1.59 -6.83
CA LEU A 201 -16.87 0.15 -6.75
C LEU A 201 -18.20 -0.11 -6.02
N VAL A 202 -19.16 -0.77 -6.67
CA VAL A 202 -20.51 -0.95 -6.12
C VAL A 202 -20.96 -2.41 -6.13
N GLY A 203 -21.39 -2.92 -4.96
CA GLY A 203 -22.12 -4.18 -4.82
C GLY A 203 -21.27 -5.46 -4.81
N PHE A 204 -19.96 -5.35 -4.60
CA PHE A 204 -19.04 -6.49 -4.63
C PHE A 204 -19.00 -7.28 -3.32
N ALA A 205 -18.75 -8.59 -3.37
CA ALA A 205 -18.37 -9.33 -2.17
C ALA A 205 -17.06 -8.78 -1.60
N ARG A 206 -16.01 -8.69 -2.43
CA ARG A 206 -14.75 -8.06 -2.08
C ARG A 206 -14.41 -7.03 -3.15
N ALA A 207 -14.50 -5.75 -2.82
CA ALA A 207 -14.36 -4.70 -3.82
C ALA A 207 -12.91 -4.59 -4.33
N ILE A 208 -11.95 -4.57 -3.40
CA ILE A 208 -10.51 -4.55 -3.70
C ILE A 208 -9.86 -5.74 -3.01
N VAL A 209 -9.28 -6.67 -3.78
CA VAL A 209 -8.51 -7.80 -3.24
C VAL A 209 -7.07 -7.65 -3.66
N ILE A 210 -6.17 -7.65 -2.69
CA ILE A 210 -4.72 -7.59 -2.90
C ILE A 210 -4.11 -8.86 -2.31
N SER A 211 -3.61 -9.73 -3.17
CA SER A 211 -3.12 -11.06 -2.83
C SER A 211 -1.61 -11.13 -3.01
N ASP A 212 -0.88 -11.33 -1.91
CA ASP A 212 0.58 -11.42 -1.89
C ASP A 212 1.31 -10.29 -2.68
N PRO A 213 0.92 -9.00 -2.49
CA PRO A 213 1.56 -7.90 -3.19
C PRO A 213 3.02 -7.76 -2.73
N GLY A 214 3.90 -7.44 -3.69
CA GLY A 214 5.24 -6.97 -3.37
C GLY A 214 5.22 -5.54 -2.87
N VAL A 215 4.81 -4.60 -3.72
CA VAL A 215 4.52 -3.19 -3.41
C VAL A 215 3.39 -2.76 -4.35
N ILE A 216 2.38 -2.09 -3.81
CA ILE A 216 1.25 -1.59 -4.60
C ILE A 216 0.64 -0.33 -3.97
N ASP A 217 0.32 0.63 -4.83
CA ASP A 217 -0.45 1.81 -4.49
C ASP A 217 -1.80 1.77 -5.21
N VAL A 218 -2.89 1.92 -4.44
CA VAL A 218 -4.26 1.88 -4.96
C VAL A 218 -5.01 3.10 -4.46
N TYR A 219 -5.69 3.78 -5.37
CA TYR A 219 -6.67 4.82 -5.07
C TYR A 219 -8.04 4.44 -5.63
N ALA A 220 -9.10 4.60 -4.83
CA ALA A 220 -10.48 4.48 -5.29
C ALA A 220 -11.33 5.65 -4.75
N PRO A 221 -12.15 6.33 -5.57
CA PRO A 221 -13.01 7.40 -5.08
C PRO A 221 -14.05 6.89 -4.07
N SER A 222 -14.71 5.77 -4.35
CA SER A 222 -15.64 5.18 -3.40
C SER A 222 -15.81 3.67 -3.51
N VAL A 223 -16.20 3.07 -2.39
CA VAL A 223 -16.67 1.68 -2.31
C VAL A 223 -18.02 1.66 -1.62
N GLN A 224 -19.04 1.08 -2.26
CA GLN A 224 -20.40 1.02 -1.74
C GLN A 224 -20.96 -0.39 -1.72
N SER A 225 -21.64 -0.73 -0.63
CA SER A 225 -22.41 -1.99 -0.47
C SER A 225 -21.56 -3.23 -0.72
N ALA A 226 -20.33 -3.23 -0.20
CA ALA A 226 -19.43 -4.38 -0.30
C ALA A 226 -19.48 -5.26 0.95
N THR A 227 -19.27 -6.58 0.83
CA THR A 227 -19.02 -7.35 2.07
C THR A 227 -17.68 -6.93 2.67
N GLU A 228 -16.66 -6.79 1.83
CA GLU A 228 -15.33 -6.34 2.23
C GLU A 228 -14.88 -5.24 1.27
N ALA A 229 -14.64 -4.02 1.78
CA ALA A 229 -14.19 -2.94 0.90
C ALA A 229 -12.74 -3.16 0.45
N VAL A 230 -11.85 -3.53 1.38
CA VAL A 230 -10.47 -3.90 1.09
C VAL A 230 -10.16 -5.25 1.73
N ARG A 231 -9.61 -6.18 0.96
CA ARG A 231 -9.00 -7.41 1.46
C ARG A 231 -7.50 -7.41 1.11
N LEU A 232 -6.67 -7.43 2.14
CA LEU A 232 -5.26 -7.79 2.04
C LEU A 232 -5.14 -9.27 2.40
N GLN A 233 -4.70 -10.11 1.47
CA GLN A 233 -4.62 -11.54 1.70
C GLN A 233 -3.26 -12.13 1.33
N SER A 234 -2.87 -13.18 2.04
CA SER A 234 -1.74 -14.02 1.68
C SER A 234 -2.25 -15.44 1.47
N VAL A 235 -1.96 -15.98 0.29
CA VAL A 235 -2.27 -17.38 -0.05
C VAL A 235 -1.05 -18.28 0.10
N ARG A 236 0.10 -17.74 0.55
CA ARG A 236 1.32 -18.51 0.79
C ARG A 236 1.34 -19.20 2.16
N ALA A 237 1.92 -20.40 2.18
CA ALA A 237 2.19 -21.16 3.40
C ALA A 237 3.41 -20.62 4.16
N ALA A 238 3.52 -20.96 5.44
CA ALA A 238 4.67 -20.63 6.28
C ALA A 238 6.02 -21.00 5.60
N GLY A 239 7.00 -20.08 5.66
CA GLY A 239 8.37 -20.33 5.18
C GLY A 239 8.58 -20.31 3.66
N LYS A 240 7.56 -20.03 2.84
CA LYS A 240 7.65 -20.09 1.36
C LYS A 240 7.87 -18.73 0.66
N GLY A 241 8.82 -17.94 1.15
CA GLY A 241 9.24 -16.67 0.51
C GLY A 241 8.48 -15.43 0.99
N ARG A 242 8.75 -14.26 0.37
CA ARG A 242 8.22 -12.95 0.78
C ARG A 242 6.69 -12.92 0.75
N GLN A 243 6.13 -12.22 1.73
CA GLN A 243 4.72 -12.20 2.12
C GLN A 243 4.16 -10.80 1.85
N VAL A 244 2.84 -10.57 2.01
CA VAL A 244 2.18 -9.27 1.73
C VAL A 244 2.95 -8.11 2.36
N VAL A 245 3.60 -7.31 1.54
CA VAL A 245 4.44 -6.20 1.98
C VAL A 245 3.91 -4.92 1.34
N GLN A 246 3.73 -3.88 2.15
CA GLN A 246 3.54 -2.49 1.69
C GLN A 246 2.43 -2.27 0.64
N ALA A 247 1.20 -2.69 0.95
CA ALA A 247 0.04 -2.18 0.23
C ALA A 247 -0.34 -0.80 0.77
N ARG A 248 -0.36 0.23 -0.07
CA ARG A 248 -0.93 1.54 0.25
C ARG A 248 -2.26 1.69 -0.47
N VAL A 249 -3.34 1.82 0.29
CA VAL A 249 -4.70 1.93 -0.26
C VAL A 249 -5.33 3.21 0.27
N GLN A 250 -5.77 4.08 -0.64
CA GLN A 250 -6.55 5.27 -0.32
C GLN A 250 -7.96 5.14 -0.90
N ILE A 251 -8.97 5.37 -0.07
CA ILE A 251 -10.37 5.42 -0.48
C ILE A 251 -11.03 6.66 0.09
N ASP A 252 -11.63 7.52 -0.73
CA ASP A 252 -12.23 8.75 -0.19
C ASP A 252 -13.51 8.44 0.60
N ALA A 253 -14.36 7.53 0.11
CA ALA A 253 -15.60 7.15 0.79
C ALA A 253 -15.88 5.64 0.75
N VAL A 254 -16.13 5.04 1.92
CA VAL A 254 -16.67 3.69 2.05
C VAL A 254 -18.08 3.78 2.65
N ALA A 255 -19.06 3.19 1.99
CA ALA A 255 -20.45 3.17 2.44
C ALA A 255 -21.00 1.74 2.47
N ASP A 256 -21.72 1.41 3.54
CA ASP A 256 -22.49 0.17 3.66
C ASP A 256 -21.64 -1.11 3.50
N ALA A 257 -20.36 -1.04 3.87
CA ALA A 257 -19.47 -2.19 3.88
C ALA A 257 -19.63 -3.01 5.16
N VAL A 258 -19.69 -4.35 5.06
CA VAL A 258 -19.73 -5.23 6.25
C VAL A 258 -18.42 -5.13 7.02
N HIS A 259 -17.29 -5.21 6.30
CA HIS A 259 -15.95 -4.97 6.82
C HIS A 259 -15.24 -3.92 5.95
N ALA A 260 -14.67 -2.88 6.57
CA ALA A 260 -13.93 -1.88 5.79
C ALA A 260 -12.59 -2.44 5.29
N VAL A 261 -11.81 -3.05 6.19
CA VAL A 261 -10.52 -3.66 5.86
C VAL A 261 -10.42 -5.06 6.46
N VAL A 262 -10.09 -6.04 5.64
CA VAL A 262 -9.85 -7.42 6.05
C VAL A 262 -8.40 -7.80 5.77
N LEU A 263 -7.71 -8.32 6.78
CA LEU A 263 -6.40 -8.92 6.66
C LEU A 263 -6.56 -10.44 6.81
N PHE A 264 -6.25 -11.17 5.74
CA PHE A 264 -6.62 -12.59 5.62
C PHE A 264 -5.42 -13.50 5.31
N SER A 265 -5.06 -14.34 6.28
CA SER A 265 -4.02 -15.36 6.12
C SER A 265 -4.67 -16.70 5.81
N LEU A 266 -4.66 -17.10 4.53
CA LEU A 266 -5.38 -18.30 4.09
C LEU A 266 -4.71 -19.58 4.61
N LEU A 267 -3.39 -19.69 4.47
CA LEU A 267 -2.65 -20.91 4.81
C LEU A 267 -1.95 -20.89 6.18
N GLY A 268 -1.96 -19.77 6.90
CA GLY A 268 -1.32 -19.63 8.21
C GLY A 268 0.22 -19.68 8.10
N GLY A 269 0.89 -18.57 8.39
CA GLY A 269 2.34 -18.43 8.17
C GLY A 269 2.76 -17.17 7.42
N ALA A 270 1.80 -16.35 6.98
CA ALA A 270 2.05 -15.10 6.29
C ALA A 270 2.57 -14.01 7.25
N THR A 271 3.56 -13.23 6.84
CA THR A 271 3.89 -11.92 7.41
C THR A 271 3.21 -10.86 6.58
N MET A 272 2.20 -10.23 7.13
CA MET A 272 1.57 -9.06 6.54
C MET A 272 2.14 -7.82 7.22
N GLN A 273 3.01 -7.10 6.52
CA GLN A 273 3.77 -6.02 7.13
C GLN A 273 3.76 -4.72 6.34
N GLY A 274 3.67 -3.61 7.08
CA GLY A 274 3.89 -2.27 6.53
C GLY A 274 2.78 -1.77 5.60
N SER A 275 1.60 -2.39 5.63
CA SER A 275 0.47 -1.92 4.82
C SER A 275 -0.18 -0.70 5.46
N SER A 276 -0.60 0.25 4.64
CA SER A 276 -1.29 1.46 5.04
C SER A 276 -2.62 1.55 4.30
N VAL A 277 -3.72 1.65 5.02
CA VAL A 277 -5.05 1.89 4.42
C VAL A 277 -5.63 3.18 4.99
N GLN A 278 -5.94 4.12 4.11
CA GLN A 278 -6.57 5.39 4.45
C GLN A 278 -7.98 5.45 3.84
N ILE A 279 -8.98 5.63 4.69
CA ILE A 279 -10.37 5.81 4.31
C ILE A 279 -10.82 7.20 4.76
N GLY A 280 -11.23 8.07 3.83
CA GLY A 280 -11.67 9.43 4.15
C GLY A 280 -12.92 9.42 5.02
N THR A 281 -14.02 8.90 4.50
CA THR A 281 -15.28 8.73 5.24
C THR A 281 -15.74 7.29 5.18
N TRP A 282 -16.11 6.73 6.33
CA TRP A 282 -16.80 5.46 6.44
C TRP A 282 -18.22 5.70 6.98
N THR A 283 -19.24 5.17 6.30
CA THR A 283 -20.64 5.33 6.70
C THR A 283 -21.38 3.98 6.63
N ASP A 284 -22.07 3.62 7.70
CA ASP A 284 -23.01 2.50 7.71
C ASP A 284 -24.43 3.05 7.73
N ARG A 285 -25.20 2.84 6.66
CA ARG A 285 -26.61 3.24 6.56
C ARG A 285 -27.54 2.06 6.72
N VAL A 286 -27.05 0.85 6.43
CA VAL A 286 -27.84 -0.39 6.39
C VAL A 286 -27.81 -1.18 7.70
N GLY A 287 -26.80 -0.99 8.55
CA GLY A 287 -26.63 -1.72 9.80
C GLY A 287 -26.00 -3.09 9.57
N ALA A 288 -25.40 -3.28 8.40
CA ALA A 288 -24.73 -4.51 8.00
C ALA A 288 -23.29 -4.55 8.52
N SER A 289 -22.76 -3.42 8.97
CA SER A 289 -21.37 -3.28 9.34
C SER A 289 -21.04 -4.02 10.64
N GLN A 290 -20.07 -4.91 10.53
CA GLN A 290 -19.55 -5.68 11.65
C GLN A 290 -18.24 -5.08 12.15
N SER A 291 -17.34 -4.62 11.26
CA SER A 291 -16.07 -4.05 11.74
C SER A 291 -15.35 -3.08 10.80
N LEU A 292 -14.53 -2.20 11.36
CA LEU A 292 -13.61 -1.36 10.56
C LEU A 292 -12.41 -2.18 10.09
N VAL A 293 -11.70 -2.83 11.02
CA VAL A 293 -10.56 -3.70 10.69
C VAL A 293 -10.83 -5.11 11.19
N TYR A 294 -10.58 -6.11 10.34
CA TYR A 294 -10.83 -7.51 10.64
C TYR A 294 -9.64 -8.39 10.29
N TYR A 295 -9.09 -9.07 11.29
CA TYR A 295 -8.05 -10.07 11.13
C TYR A 295 -8.66 -11.47 11.10
N ARG A 296 -8.39 -12.20 10.03
CA ARG A 296 -8.89 -13.56 9.83
C ARG A 296 -7.76 -14.49 9.41
N LYS A 297 -7.78 -15.72 9.93
CA LYS A 297 -6.93 -16.81 9.46
C LYS A 297 -7.74 -18.09 9.34
N THR A 298 -7.38 -18.95 8.38
CA THR A 298 -7.98 -20.29 8.24
C THR A 298 -6.97 -21.42 8.37
N GLY A 299 -5.66 -21.14 8.22
CA GLY A 299 -4.60 -22.12 8.38
C GLY A 299 -4.03 -22.20 9.80
N GLY A 300 -3.37 -23.32 10.11
CA GLY A 300 -2.82 -23.62 11.45
C GLY A 300 -1.52 -22.90 11.82
N GLY A 301 -0.91 -22.12 10.91
CA GLY A 301 0.32 -21.37 11.18
C GLY A 301 0.09 -19.98 11.79
N LEU A 302 1.08 -19.50 12.56
CA LEU A 302 1.11 -18.13 13.06
C LEU A 302 1.20 -17.15 11.89
N ALA A 303 0.28 -16.19 11.84
CA ALA A 303 0.39 -15.07 10.92
C ALA A 303 1.05 -13.91 11.67
N ASN A 304 2.12 -13.35 11.10
CA ASN A 304 2.80 -12.19 11.67
C ASN A 304 2.15 -10.94 11.07
N TRP A 305 1.35 -10.24 11.86
CA TRP A 305 0.77 -8.96 11.47
C TRP A 305 1.61 -7.89 12.14
N ASP A 306 2.43 -7.17 11.38
CA ASP A 306 3.36 -6.19 11.94
C ASP A 306 3.24 -4.83 11.24
N SER A 307 3.21 -3.75 12.01
CA SER A 307 3.41 -2.39 11.51
C SER A 307 2.40 -1.97 10.43
N ASN A 308 1.14 -2.38 10.58
CA ASN A 308 0.06 -1.97 9.69
C ASN A 308 -0.67 -0.75 10.26
N THR A 309 -0.99 0.22 9.40
CA THR A 309 -1.67 1.45 9.79
C THR A 309 -2.99 1.60 9.04
N PHE A 310 -4.06 1.87 9.78
CA PHE A 310 -5.40 2.07 9.27
C PHE A 310 -5.89 3.44 9.73
N THR A 311 -6.17 4.33 8.79
CA THR A 311 -6.63 5.70 9.07
C THR A 311 -8.03 5.89 8.54
N PHE A 312 -8.95 6.35 9.37
CA PHE A 312 -10.33 6.68 9.03
C PHE A 312 -10.55 8.16 9.33
N GLY A 313 -10.89 8.99 8.34
CA GLY A 313 -11.13 10.41 8.56
C GLY A 313 -12.40 10.64 9.38
N THR A 314 -13.56 10.18 8.91
CA THR A 314 -14.84 10.20 9.65
C THR A 314 -15.50 8.82 9.65
N VAL A 315 -16.00 8.37 10.80
CA VAL A 315 -16.75 7.11 10.96
C VAL A 315 -18.16 7.44 11.42
N THR A 316 -19.16 7.06 10.62
CA THR A 316 -20.58 7.29 10.89
C THR A 316 -21.34 5.95 10.94
N PRO A 317 -21.56 5.40 12.14
CA PRO A 317 -22.39 4.21 12.32
C PRO A 317 -23.87 4.49 12.01
N LYS A 318 -24.65 3.43 11.73
CA LYS A 318 -26.09 3.55 11.49
C LYS A 318 -26.85 4.05 12.72
N SER A 319 -27.92 4.83 12.48
CA SER A 319 -28.89 5.20 13.51
C SER A 319 -30.00 4.17 13.75
N GLY A 320 -30.39 3.92 15.01
CA GLY A 320 -31.69 3.30 15.37
C GLY A 320 -31.75 1.78 15.64
N THR A 321 -30.64 1.04 15.61
CA THR A 321 -30.62 -0.40 15.98
C THR A 321 -29.55 -0.68 17.04
N LYS A 322 -29.69 -1.73 17.86
CA LYS A 322 -28.62 -2.23 18.75
C LYS A 322 -27.47 -2.81 17.92
N THR A 323 -26.80 -1.98 17.14
CA THR A 323 -25.66 -2.35 16.30
C THR A 323 -24.40 -2.16 17.13
N GLN A 324 -23.63 -3.24 17.31
CA GLN A 324 -22.26 -3.14 17.80
C GLN A 324 -21.36 -2.85 16.60
N LEU A 325 -20.69 -1.70 16.60
CA LEU A 325 -19.61 -1.46 15.65
C LEU A 325 -18.30 -1.96 16.30
N VAL A 326 -17.69 -2.98 15.70
CA VAL A 326 -16.40 -3.48 16.16
C VAL A 326 -15.30 -2.67 15.49
N LEU A 327 -14.49 -1.92 16.25
CA LEU A 327 -13.43 -1.13 15.64
C LEU A 327 -12.34 -2.03 15.06
N VAL A 328 -11.94 -3.04 15.83
CA VAL A 328 -10.99 -4.06 15.38
C VAL A 328 -11.45 -5.43 15.89
N ARG A 329 -11.51 -6.39 14.98
CA ARG A 329 -11.91 -7.79 15.22
C ARG A 329 -10.77 -8.74 14.86
N ALA A 330 -10.57 -9.78 15.66
CA ALA A 330 -9.79 -10.94 15.26
C ALA A 330 -10.53 -12.25 15.58
N ASP A 331 -10.42 -13.24 14.70
CA ASP A 331 -10.96 -14.59 14.91
C ASP A 331 -9.96 -15.54 15.60
N PHE A 332 -8.87 -15.00 16.15
CA PHE A 332 -7.81 -15.76 16.78
C PHE A 332 -7.22 -15.00 17.97
N LEU A 333 -6.53 -15.72 18.84
CA LEU A 333 -5.91 -15.18 20.07
C LEU A 333 -4.41 -14.89 19.92
N ASP A 334 -3.83 -15.08 18.72
CA ASP A 334 -2.43 -14.76 18.44
C ASP A 334 -2.15 -13.27 18.70
N THR A 335 -0.92 -12.97 19.11
CA THR A 335 -0.45 -11.60 19.29
C THR A 335 -0.38 -10.88 17.95
N LEU A 336 -1.13 -9.77 17.82
CA LEU A 336 -0.90 -8.80 16.75
C LEU A 336 0.23 -7.88 17.17
N TYR A 337 1.21 -7.64 16.30
CA TYR A 337 2.28 -6.70 16.59
C TYR A 337 1.97 -5.37 15.90
N ARG A 338 1.88 -4.27 16.66
CA ARG A 338 1.90 -2.89 16.12
C ARG A 338 0.86 -2.63 15.03
N VAL A 339 -0.40 -2.78 15.43
CA VAL A 339 -1.54 -2.32 14.62
C VAL A 339 -1.93 -0.93 15.09
N ASN A 340 -1.84 0.04 14.18
CA ASN A 340 -2.26 1.41 14.43
C ASN A 340 -3.62 1.64 13.78
N LEU A 341 -4.66 1.89 14.58
CA LEU A 341 -5.94 2.39 14.09
C LEU A 341 -6.10 3.86 14.50
N VAL A 342 -6.24 4.74 13.52
CA VAL A 342 -6.46 6.17 13.69
C VAL A 342 -7.85 6.54 13.17
N VAL A 343 -8.67 7.16 14.00
CA VAL A 343 -10.02 7.63 13.64
C VAL A 343 -10.12 9.13 13.90
N GLY A 344 -10.08 9.93 12.85
CA GLY A 344 -10.07 11.40 12.92
C GLY A 344 -11.36 12.02 13.44
N ARG A 345 -12.50 11.37 13.21
CA ARG A 345 -13.82 11.77 13.75
C ARG A 345 -14.70 10.54 13.92
N LEU A 346 -15.18 10.29 15.13
CA LEU A 346 -16.17 9.27 15.42
C LEU A 346 -17.54 9.93 15.71
N ASN A 347 -18.53 9.68 14.85
CA ASN A 347 -19.90 10.18 15.05
C ASN A 347 -20.65 9.32 16.08
N PRO A 348 -21.56 9.91 16.88
CA PRO A 348 -22.18 9.24 18.00
C PRO A 348 -22.98 8.02 17.58
N MET A 349 -22.91 6.97 18.41
CA MET A 349 -23.79 5.82 18.32
C MET A 349 -25.17 6.15 18.90
N PRO A 350 -26.27 5.56 18.39
CA PRO A 350 -27.62 5.79 18.90
C PRO A 350 -27.91 4.89 20.10
N GLY A 351 -28.56 5.45 21.12
CA GLY A 351 -29.14 4.69 22.24
C GLY A 351 -28.10 3.92 23.05
N THR A 352 -28.36 2.62 23.28
CA THR A 352 -27.53 1.71 24.11
C THR A 352 -26.41 1.02 23.31
N SER A 353 -26.12 1.49 22.11
CA SER A 353 -25.13 0.86 21.23
C SER A 353 -23.71 1.11 21.75
N ARG A 354 -22.81 0.15 21.55
CA ARG A 354 -21.45 0.18 22.08
C ARG A 354 -20.43 -0.01 20.97
N TYR A 355 -19.28 0.65 21.13
CA TYR A 355 -18.08 0.29 20.40
C TYR A 355 -17.33 -0.78 21.18
N THR A 356 -16.86 -1.81 20.48
CA THR A 356 -16.12 -2.92 21.10
C THR A 356 -14.91 -3.30 20.27
N ASN A 357 -13.98 -4.00 20.89
CA ASN A 357 -12.94 -4.78 20.24
C ASN A 357 -13.04 -6.24 20.66
N ALA A 358 -12.70 -7.15 19.74
CA ALA A 358 -12.77 -8.58 20.00
C ALA A 358 -11.40 -9.24 19.79
N ASN A 359 -10.91 -9.90 20.85
CA ASN A 359 -9.77 -10.83 20.81
C ASN A 359 -8.43 -10.25 20.35
N LEU A 360 -8.02 -9.09 20.87
CA LEU A 360 -6.76 -8.47 20.47
C LEU A 360 -5.78 -8.36 21.63
N GLN A 361 -4.49 -8.49 21.33
CA GLN A 361 -3.41 -8.13 22.25
C GLN A 361 -2.51 -7.14 21.49
N ASP A 362 -1.94 -6.14 22.18
CA ASP A 362 -0.91 -5.24 21.64
C ASP A 362 -1.28 -4.33 20.44
N SER A 363 -2.50 -3.80 20.43
CA SER A 363 -2.94 -2.77 19.46
C SER A 363 -2.96 -1.35 20.05
N VAL A 364 -2.86 -0.34 19.17
CA VAL A 364 -3.00 1.09 19.52
C VAL A 364 -4.19 1.70 18.80
N ILE A 365 -5.09 2.35 19.55
CA ILE A 365 -6.18 3.16 18.98
C ILE A 365 -5.96 4.63 19.31
N SER A 366 -6.08 5.48 18.30
CA SER A 366 -6.32 6.92 18.48
C SER A 366 -7.64 7.32 17.84
N ALA A 367 -8.53 7.95 18.59
CA ALA A 367 -9.84 8.38 18.09
C ALA A 367 -10.23 9.77 18.62
N THR A 368 -10.73 10.65 17.74
CA THR A 368 -11.29 11.96 18.13
C THR A 368 -12.83 11.90 18.06
N PRO A 369 -13.55 11.84 19.17
CA PRO A 369 -15.02 11.81 19.13
C PRO A 369 -15.61 13.19 18.81
N SER A 370 -16.70 13.22 18.04
CA SER A 370 -17.35 14.47 17.61
C SER A 370 -18.29 15.12 18.63
N SER A 371 -18.68 14.37 19.68
CA SER A 371 -19.41 14.84 20.87
C SER A 371 -19.29 13.77 21.97
N ARG A 372 -19.40 14.13 23.26
CA ARG A 372 -19.24 13.24 24.43
C ARG A 372 -19.75 11.80 24.15
N PRO A 373 -18.88 10.81 23.88
CA PRO A 373 -19.28 9.44 24.04
C PRO A 373 -19.50 9.28 25.54
N MET A 374 -20.73 8.95 25.98
CA MET A 374 -20.90 8.57 27.38
C MET A 374 -19.92 7.45 27.64
N SER A 375 -19.05 7.58 28.63
CA SER A 375 -18.02 6.60 28.97
C SER A 375 -18.57 5.17 29.10
N ALA A 376 -19.87 5.04 29.38
CA ALA A 376 -20.63 3.79 29.39
C ALA A 376 -20.70 3.02 28.04
N ASN A 377 -20.39 3.65 26.90
CA ASN A 377 -20.58 3.08 25.56
C ASN A 377 -19.26 2.66 24.85
N LEU A 378 -18.11 2.77 25.52
CA LEU A 378 -16.81 2.32 25.02
C LEU A 378 -16.33 1.11 25.83
N GLU A 379 -16.23 -0.06 25.19
CA GLU A 379 -15.69 -1.28 25.79
C GLU A 379 -14.41 -1.67 25.06
N LEU A 380 -13.27 -1.09 25.51
CA LEU A 380 -11.95 -1.21 24.89
C LEU A 380 -10.99 -2.06 25.75
N THR A 381 -11.41 -3.26 26.12
CA THR A 381 -10.81 -4.07 27.20
C THR A 381 -9.42 -4.64 26.88
N HIS A 382 -8.95 -4.53 25.63
CA HIS A 382 -7.75 -5.24 25.16
C HIS A 382 -6.72 -4.39 24.40
N PHE A 383 -6.80 -3.06 24.44
CA PHE A 383 -5.77 -2.20 23.87
C PHE A 383 -4.61 -1.99 24.85
N LYS A 384 -3.38 -2.04 24.34
CA LYS A 384 -2.18 -1.76 25.14
C LYS A 384 -2.08 -0.26 25.45
N THR A 385 -2.44 0.56 24.47
CA THR A 385 -2.58 2.00 24.59
C THR A 385 -3.78 2.46 23.76
N GLY A 386 -4.61 3.31 24.35
CA GLY A 386 -5.72 3.96 23.65
C GLY A 386 -5.70 5.45 23.99
N SER A 387 -5.79 6.31 22.99
CA SER A 387 -5.93 7.76 23.21
C SER A 387 -7.22 8.25 22.57
N THR A 388 -8.14 8.73 23.38
CA THR A 388 -9.29 9.49 22.87
C THR A 388 -8.94 10.98 22.92
N LEU A 389 -8.78 11.62 21.77
CA LEU A 389 -8.51 13.06 21.69
C LEU A 389 -9.85 13.79 21.74
N THR A 390 -10.33 14.18 22.91
CA THR A 390 -11.51 15.03 23.03
C THR A 390 -11.10 16.50 22.96
N SER A 391 -11.61 17.25 21.98
CA SER A 391 -11.30 18.68 21.82
C SER A 391 -12.06 19.61 22.77
N ASN A 392 -12.85 19.10 23.71
CA ASN A 392 -13.50 19.88 24.76
C ASN A 392 -13.79 19.00 25.98
N PHE A 393 -12.78 18.78 26.82
CA PHE A 393 -12.79 18.61 28.28
C PHE A 393 -11.33 18.34 28.68
N ASN A 394 -10.83 19.04 29.69
CA ASN A 394 -9.67 18.58 30.43
C ASN A 394 -10.03 17.20 31.02
N ASP A 395 -9.12 16.23 30.82
CA ASP A 395 -9.14 14.86 31.33
C ASP A 395 -10.01 13.82 30.63
N ILE A 396 -9.40 13.10 29.68
CA ILE A 396 -9.51 11.63 29.57
C ILE A 396 -8.10 11.05 29.38
N PHE A 397 -7.45 10.68 30.48
CA PHE A 397 -6.27 9.81 30.50
C PHE A 397 -6.73 8.35 30.50
N ILE A 398 -6.25 7.55 29.54
CA ILE A 398 -6.23 6.08 29.69
C ILE A 398 -4.83 5.72 30.19
N ASN A 399 -4.64 5.77 31.51
CA ASN A 399 -3.50 5.11 32.15
C ASN A 399 -3.75 3.59 32.08
N TYR A 400 -3.07 2.89 31.19
CA TYR A 400 -2.66 1.52 31.50
C TYR A 400 -1.26 1.59 32.10
N SER A 401 -1.02 0.80 33.15
CA SER A 401 0.25 0.74 33.87
C SER A 401 1.40 0.86 32.89
N PRO A 402 2.40 1.73 33.14
CA PRO A 402 3.59 1.75 32.31
C PRO A 402 4.03 0.30 32.23
N SER A 403 3.99 -0.30 31.02
CA SER A 403 4.87 -1.43 30.79
C SER A 403 6.22 -0.84 31.11
N THR A 404 6.78 -1.22 32.26
CA THR A 404 7.95 -0.58 32.84
C THR A 404 8.93 -0.42 31.70
N ALA A 405 9.17 0.81 31.25
CA ALA A 405 10.03 1.03 30.10
C ALA A 405 11.31 0.27 30.41
N VAL A 406 11.64 -0.74 29.61
CA VAL A 406 12.79 -1.59 29.90
C VAL A 406 13.98 -0.66 29.89
N THR A 407 14.49 -0.37 31.09
CA THR A 407 15.52 0.63 31.26
C THR A 407 16.82 -0.03 30.86
N ALA A 408 17.17 0.13 29.60
CA ALA A 408 18.38 -0.46 29.08
C ALA A 408 19.55 0.43 29.48
N THR A 409 20.42 -0.12 30.33
CA THR A 409 21.64 0.54 30.75
C THR A 409 22.77 0.14 29.81
N THR A 410 23.50 1.12 29.27
CA THR A 410 24.76 0.88 28.54
C THR A 410 25.86 1.77 29.09
N ALA A 411 27.09 1.27 29.17
CA ALA A 411 28.27 2.06 29.49
C ALA A 411 29.12 2.28 28.23
N SER A 412 29.71 3.47 28.08
CA SER A 412 30.57 3.79 26.94
C SER A 412 31.69 2.76 26.79
N ASN A 413 31.93 2.32 25.56
CA ASN A 413 33.03 1.43 25.18
C ASN A 413 33.08 0.06 25.91
N SER A 414 31.96 -0.46 26.41
CA SER A 414 31.91 -1.82 27.00
C SER A 414 30.97 -2.76 26.24
N LEU A 415 31.53 -3.83 25.69
CA LEU A 415 30.83 -4.90 24.95
C LEU A 415 29.83 -5.70 25.84
N LYS A 416 30.02 -5.68 27.17
CA LYS A 416 29.40 -6.62 28.12
C LYS A 416 28.23 -6.06 28.94
N SER A 417 27.85 -4.79 28.81
CA SER A 417 26.99 -4.14 29.82
C SER A 417 25.51 -3.98 29.47
N PHE A 418 25.08 -4.36 28.26
CA PHE A 418 23.67 -4.23 27.87
C PHE A 418 22.84 -5.44 28.32
N ASN A 419 22.17 -5.31 29.47
CA ASN A 419 21.18 -6.27 29.99
C ASN A 419 21.60 -7.76 29.93
N GLY A 420 22.87 -8.06 30.23
CA GLY A 420 23.39 -9.43 30.18
C GLY A 420 23.47 -10.07 28.79
N GLY A 421 23.42 -9.28 27.72
CA GLY A 421 23.38 -9.78 26.33
C GLY A 421 21.97 -10.07 25.81
N ALA A 422 20.91 -9.69 26.56
CA ALA A 422 19.53 -9.88 26.13
C ALA A 422 19.13 -8.88 25.03
N VAL A 423 18.54 -9.41 23.96
CA VAL A 423 18.09 -8.67 22.79
C VAL A 423 16.80 -7.90 23.10
N ILE A 424 16.77 -6.59 22.81
CA ILE A 424 15.52 -5.80 22.90
C ILE A 424 14.64 -6.09 21.68
N THR A 425 13.38 -6.47 21.94
CA THR A 425 12.36 -6.76 20.92
C THR A 425 11.27 -5.68 20.82
N GLN A 426 11.27 -4.71 21.75
CA GLN A 426 10.29 -3.63 21.79
C GLN A 426 10.67 -2.49 20.83
N SER A 427 9.67 -1.90 20.15
CA SER A 427 9.88 -0.77 19.25
C SER A 427 10.15 0.55 19.95
N GLN A 428 9.80 0.69 21.23
CA GLN A 428 10.01 1.89 22.01
C GLN A 428 10.64 1.53 23.35
N PHE A 429 11.76 2.17 23.69
CA PHE A 429 12.42 1.97 24.97
C PHE A 429 13.20 3.22 25.39
N ASN A 430 13.44 3.35 26.69
CA ASN A 430 14.28 4.41 27.25
C ASN A 430 15.72 3.90 27.34
N VAL A 431 16.62 4.58 26.62
CA VAL A 431 18.05 4.30 26.73
C VAL A 431 18.58 5.09 27.91
N ARG A 432 19.15 4.40 28.92
CA ARG A 432 19.84 5.06 30.04
C ARG A 432 21.34 4.95 29.83
N LEU A 433 21.94 6.03 29.35
CA LEU A 433 23.38 6.11 29.17
C LEU A 433 24.03 6.22 30.55
N ARG A 434 24.97 5.32 30.86
CA ARG A 434 25.84 5.44 32.03
C ARG A 434 27.23 5.80 31.57
N ALA A 435 27.63 7.06 31.77
CA ALA A 435 29.04 7.40 31.69
C ALA A 435 29.72 6.91 32.98
N SER A 436 30.31 5.71 32.96
CA SER A 436 31.37 5.37 33.92
C SER A 436 32.68 6.04 33.47
N VAL A 437 33.61 6.20 34.42
CA VAL A 437 35.00 6.69 34.31
C VAL A 437 35.53 6.80 32.87
N PRO A 438 36.17 7.91 32.45
CA PRO A 438 36.52 8.20 31.06
C PRO A 438 37.05 6.98 30.31
N SER A 439 36.28 6.46 29.36
CA SER A 439 36.73 5.35 28.52
C SER A 439 37.47 5.91 27.31
N ARG A 440 38.74 5.53 27.14
CA ARG A 440 39.53 5.82 25.95
C ARG A 440 38.80 5.32 24.70
N ASP A 441 38.90 6.02 23.56
CA ASP A 441 38.49 5.44 22.27
C ASP A 441 39.31 4.16 22.06
N PRO A 442 38.67 2.98 22.00
CA PRO A 442 39.39 1.71 21.89
C PRO A 442 40.25 1.60 20.63
N ARG A 443 40.00 2.43 19.60
CA ARG A 443 40.80 2.46 18.37
C ARG A 443 42.10 3.25 18.50
N LEU A 444 42.23 4.12 19.50
CA LEU A 444 43.44 4.91 19.76
C LEU A 444 44.42 4.24 20.74
N GLY A 445 44.05 3.06 21.26
CA GLY A 445 44.87 2.28 22.18
C GLY A 445 45.15 2.99 23.52
N SER A 446 46.11 2.45 24.27
CA SER A 446 46.53 2.94 25.60
C SER A 446 47.28 4.29 25.58
N LYS A 447 47.33 4.98 24.44
CA LYS A 447 48.05 6.26 24.27
C LYS A 447 47.14 7.49 24.17
N ALA A 448 45.81 7.33 24.07
CA ALA A 448 44.90 8.47 24.07
C ALA A 448 44.99 9.23 25.42
N PRO A 449 45.22 10.57 25.42
CA PRO A 449 45.24 11.39 26.63
C PRO A 449 43.91 11.26 27.38
N LEU A 450 43.97 11.03 28.70
CA LEU A 450 42.79 11.14 29.57
C LEU A 450 42.49 12.63 29.76
N PRO A 451 41.22 13.08 29.65
CA PRO A 451 40.88 14.47 29.86
C PRO A 451 41.25 14.89 31.30
N PRO A 452 41.86 16.08 31.50
CA PRO A 452 42.57 16.44 32.73
C PRO A 452 41.78 16.33 34.04
N ASN A 453 40.45 16.32 34.00
CA ASN A 453 39.62 16.35 35.22
C ASN A 453 38.60 15.23 35.38
N GLY A 454 38.62 14.17 34.55
CA GLY A 454 37.94 12.87 34.78
C GLY A 454 36.45 12.82 35.16
N LYS A 455 35.79 13.96 35.35
CA LYS A 455 34.49 14.14 36.00
C LYS A 455 33.55 15.01 35.17
N VAL A 456 33.97 15.50 34.00
CA VAL A 456 33.16 16.32 33.12
C VAL A 456 33.12 15.69 31.74
N TRP A 457 31.92 15.57 31.17
CA TRP A 457 31.72 15.30 29.75
C TRP A 457 31.56 16.65 29.02
N PRO A 458 32.64 17.20 28.42
CA PRO A 458 32.62 18.51 27.76
C PRO A 458 31.66 18.58 26.57
N VAL A 459 31.11 19.79 26.34
CA VAL A 459 30.25 20.10 25.19
C VAL A 459 30.94 19.72 23.89
N GLY A 460 30.19 19.10 22.99
CA GLY A 460 30.69 18.70 21.66
C GLY A 460 31.55 17.44 21.65
N GLU A 461 31.93 16.87 22.80
CA GLU A 461 32.61 15.58 22.83
C GLU A 461 31.62 14.46 22.48
N ILE A 462 31.72 13.92 21.26
CA ILE A 462 30.91 12.79 20.82
C ILE A 462 31.42 11.50 21.49
N ARG A 463 30.54 10.84 22.25
CA ARG A 463 30.76 9.50 22.80
C ARG A 463 29.88 8.48 22.09
N ARG A 464 30.38 7.24 22.03
CA ARG A 464 29.70 6.12 21.37
C ARG A 464 29.10 5.18 22.39
N PHE A 465 27.87 4.78 22.13
CA PHE A 465 27.12 3.85 22.94
C PHE A 465 26.60 2.73 22.05
N TYR A 466 26.58 1.52 22.59
CA TYR A 466 26.18 0.33 21.83
C TYR A 466 24.91 -0.27 22.44
N ILE A 467 23.99 -0.68 21.56
CA ILE A 467 22.68 -1.25 21.89
C ILE A 467 22.46 -2.49 21.02
N TYR A 468 21.91 -3.56 21.59
CA TYR A 468 21.54 -4.76 20.84
C TYR A 468 20.04 -4.82 20.58
N HIS A 469 19.64 -4.93 19.31
CA HIS A 469 18.25 -4.84 18.89
C HIS A 469 17.82 -5.94 17.92
N GLY A 470 16.80 -6.72 18.30
CA GLY A 470 16.42 -7.96 17.62
C GLY A 470 15.61 -7.79 16.34
N LEU A 471 15.17 -6.58 16.05
CA LEU A 471 14.41 -6.29 14.83
C LEU A 471 15.27 -6.25 13.55
N ALA A 472 16.58 -6.47 13.63
CA ALA A 472 17.41 -6.61 12.43
C ALA A 472 17.08 -7.95 11.73
N GLN A 473 16.23 -7.91 10.72
CA GLN A 473 16.07 -9.05 9.81
C GLN A 473 17.24 -9.04 8.80
N ASN A 474 17.91 -10.19 8.64
CA ASN A 474 19.06 -10.37 7.72
C ASN A 474 20.26 -9.44 7.95
N GLY A 475 20.48 -9.00 9.19
CA GLY A 475 21.64 -8.14 9.51
C GLY A 475 21.55 -6.74 8.91
N GLN A 476 20.33 -6.19 8.78
CA GLN A 476 20.12 -4.79 8.44
C GLN A 476 19.03 -4.18 9.33
N LEU A 477 19.38 -3.10 10.05
CA LEU A 477 18.44 -2.27 10.79
C LEU A 477 18.02 -1.10 9.89
N ARG A 478 16.73 -1.05 9.52
CA ARG A 478 16.27 -0.15 8.45
C ARG A 478 15.70 1.18 8.95
N PHE A 479 15.29 1.30 10.22
CA PHE A 479 14.88 2.59 10.82
C PHE A 479 15.17 2.67 12.31
N ILE A 480 15.89 3.72 12.71
CA ILE A 480 15.99 4.11 14.11
C ILE A 480 15.77 5.61 14.18
N THR A 481 14.73 6.02 14.90
CA THR A 481 14.50 7.43 15.21
C THR A 481 14.67 7.64 16.70
N VAL A 482 15.54 8.57 17.05
CA VAL A 482 15.46 9.27 18.33
C VAL A 482 14.73 10.58 18.00
N PRO A 483 13.72 11.02 18.76
CA PRO A 483 12.90 12.20 18.42
C PRO A 483 13.66 13.51 18.15
N GLN A 484 14.99 13.54 18.36
CA GLN A 484 15.86 14.70 18.12
C GLN A 484 17.25 14.30 17.56
N VAL A 485 17.30 13.50 16.49
CA VAL A 485 18.56 13.35 15.72
C VAL A 485 18.77 14.62 14.89
N GLY A 486 19.87 15.33 15.11
CA GLY A 486 20.27 16.49 14.28
C GLY A 486 19.67 17.85 14.65
N ALA A 487 18.78 17.95 15.65
CA ALA A 487 18.38 19.23 16.20
C ALA A 487 19.57 19.80 17.00
N GLY A 488 20.00 21.03 16.68
CA GLY A 488 21.04 21.74 17.42
C GLY A 488 20.74 21.75 18.92
N CYS A 489 21.79 21.73 19.74
CA CYS A 489 21.68 21.72 21.19
C CYS A 489 20.90 22.93 21.70
N THR A 490 19.66 22.72 22.11
CA THR A 490 18.71 23.77 22.56
C THR A 490 18.24 23.58 24.00
N GLY A 491 18.81 22.62 24.75
CA GLY A 491 18.32 22.22 26.08
C GLY A 491 19.22 22.61 27.27
N GLY A 492 18.59 22.72 28.45
CA GLY A 492 19.24 23.01 29.74
C GLY A 492 20.11 21.87 30.31
N ALA A 493 20.49 21.99 31.58
CA ALA A 493 21.41 21.09 32.28
C ALA A 493 21.04 19.60 32.12
N GLY A 494 22.00 18.77 31.71
CA GLY A 494 21.84 17.32 31.54
C GLY A 494 21.28 16.86 30.18
N SER A 495 21.08 17.77 29.21
CA SER A 495 20.65 17.41 27.86
C SER A 495 21.81 16.89 26.98
N VAL A 496 21.49 15.93 26.11
CA VAL A 496 22.39 15.40 25.08
C VAL A 496 21.70 15.42 23.73
N ALA A 497 22.47 15.56 22.65
CA ALA A 497 22.03 15.37 21.29
C ALA A 497 22.56 14.04 20.75
N VAL A 498 21.70 13.25 20.10
CA VAL A 498 22.12 12.07 19.33
C VAL A 498 22.53 12.57 17.95
N THR A 499 23.84 12.60 17.69
CA THR A 499 24.42 13.15 16.45
C THR A 499 24.52 12.13 15.33
N GLY A 500 24.35 10.86 15.64
CA GLY A 500 24.32 9.80 14.62
C GLY A 500 23.88 8.47 15.19
N ILE A 501 23.33 7.64 14.30
CA ILE A 501 22.96 6.27 14.58
C ILE A 501 23.50 5.43 13.43
N PHE A 502 24.28 4.41 13.77
CA PHE A 502 24.94 3.56 12.79
C PHE A 502 24.57 2.10 13.04
N ASP A 503 24.22 1.40 11.98
CA ASP A 503 24.06 -0.05 12.01
C ASP A 503 25.46 -0.68 12.05
N ASN A 504 25.79 -1.36 13.16
CA ASN A 504 27.06 -2.08 13.31
C ASN A 504 26.86 -3.60 13.17
N SER A 505 25.72 -4.04 12.63
CA SER A 505 25.37 -5.45 12.55
C SER A 505 26.27 -6.30 11.65
N ALA A 506 27.01 -5.67 10.72
CA ALA A 506 28.04 -6.32 9.93
C ALA A 506 29.23 -6.79 10.76
N ALA A 507 29.57 -6.08 11.84
CA ALA A 507 30.65 -6.46 12.76
C ALA A 507 30.12 -7.30 13.93
N VAL A 508 28.97 -6.92 14.48
CA VAL A 508 28.35 -7.61 15.62
C VAL A 508 26.85 -7.71 15.41
N LYS A 509 26.36 -8.94 15.20
CA LYS A 509 24.95 -9.22 14.92
C LYS A 509 24.03 -8.46 15.89
N TRP A 510 23.05 -7.72 15.34
CA TRP A 510 22.05 -6.92 16.07
C TRP A 510 22.55 -5.66 16.77
N GLU A 511 23.81 -5.25 16.57
CA GLU A 511 24.37 -4.10 17.25
C GLU A 511 24.08 -2.77 16.53
N LEU A 512 23.65 -1.78 17.31
CA LEU A 512 23.52 -0.39 16.94
C LEU A 512 24.54 0.46 17.70
N GLN A 513 25.20 1.36 16.97
CA GLN A 513 26.08 2.35 17.54
C GLN A 513 25.38 3.72 17.54
N LEU A 514 25.19 4.30 18.71
CA LEU A 514 24.73 5.68 18.90
C LEU A 514 25.94 6.60 19.08
N ALA A 515 26.01 7.69 18.32
CA ALA A 515 26.89 8.82 18.58
C ALA A 515 26.10 9.89 19.33
N VAL A 516 26.56 10.26 20.51
CA VAL A 516 25.86 11.17 21.42
C VAL A 516 26.84 12.26 21.87
N GLN A 517 26.41 13.51 21.88
CA GLN A 517 27.19 14.63 22.42
C GLN A 517 26.39 15.38 23.48
N PRO A 518 27.02 15.89 24.55
CA PRO A 518 26.33 16.67 25.55
C PRO A 518 26.15 18.11 25.07
N CYS A 519 25.02 18.70 25.42
CA CYS A 519 24.67 20.06 24.99
C CYS A 519 25.20 21.15 25.91
N VAL A 520 25.41 20.81 27.19
CA VAL A 520 26.18 21.59 28.17
C VAL A 520 27.19 20.65 28.83
N PRO A 521 28.27 21.16 29.46
CA PRO A 521 29.20 20.30 30.16
C PRO A 521 28.45 19.48 31.23
N ILE A 522 28.56 18.14 31.19
CA ILE A 522 27.90 17.29 32.18
C ILE A 522 28.92 16.89 33.23
N THR A 523 28.81 17.45 34.44
CA THR A 523 29.63 17.07 35.57
C THR A 523 29.05 15.81 36.23
N VAL A 524 29.83 14.73 36.27
CA VAL A 524 29.48 13.43 36.86
C VAL A 524 29.25 13.53 38.38
N ALA A 525 29.74 14.60 39.02
CA ALA A 525 29.59 14.85 40.45
C ALA A 525 28.22 15.41 40.87
N ASP A 526 27.42 15.97 39.95
CA ASP A 526 26.16 16.65 40.28
C ASP A 526 24.98 15.69 40.56
N MET A 527 25.24 14.38 40.67
CA MET A 527 24.22 13.40 41.05
C MET A 527 24.81 12.37 42.03
N ALA A 528 24.12 12.19 43.17
CA ALA A 528 24.55 11.49 44.38
C ALA A 528 25.07 10.03 44.25
N SER A 529 25.12 9.45 43.04
CA SER A 529 25.57 8.08 42.79
C SER A 529 26.78 7.96 41.84
N GLY A 530 27.42 9.06 41.42
CA GLY A 530 28.55 9.04 40.47
C GLY A 530 28.19 8.46 39.10
N LYS A 531 26.92 8.57 38.70
CA LYS A 531 26.38 8.02 37.45
C LYS A 531 25.54 9.10 36.79
N VAL A 532 26.00 9.62 35.65
CA VAL A 532 25.13 10.40 34.75
C VAL A 532 24.12 9.42 34.16
N ASN A 533 22.84 9.74 34.27
CA ASN A 533 21.76 9.00 33.66
C ASN A 533 21.09 9.92 32.66
N VAL A 534 21.44 9.76 31.39
CA VAL A 534 20.69 10.43 30.33
C VAL A 534 19.69 9.44 29.80
N SER A 535 18.41 9.79 29.87
CA SER A 535 17.32 8.98 29.37
C SER A 535 16.62 9.69 28.22
N PHE A 536 16.53 9.03 27.08
CA PHE A 536 15.73 9.47 25.96
C PHE A 536 14.98 8.29 25.35
N PRO A 537 13.77 8.55 24.80
CA PRO A 537 13.04 7.53 24.06
C PRO A 537 13.75 7.25 22.74
N MET A 538 13.85 5.98 22.39
CA MET A 538 14.28 5.55 21.06
C MET A 538 13.20 4.69 20.42
N ILE A 539 12.93 4.93 19.15
CA ILE A 539 12.00 4.17 18.33
C ILE A 539 12.80 3.38 17.29
N VAL A 540 12.64 2.05 17.29
CA VAL A 540 13.27 1.17 16.30
C VAL A 540 12.17 0.49 15.49
N GLY A 541 12.22 0.65 14.18
CA GLY A 541 11.26 0.11 13.23
C GLY A 541 11.92 -0.53 12.01
N SER A 542 11.15 -1.31 11.27
CA SER A 542 11.47 -1.70 9.90
C SER A 542 10.87 -0.65 8.96
N MET A 543 11.68 0.11 8.22
CA MET A 543 11.11 1.00 7.19
C MET A 543 10.45 0.18 6.09
N GLY A 544 9.14 0.40 5.89
CA GLY A 544 8.65 0.66 4.55
C GLY A 544 9.00 2.09 4.17
N SER A 545 9.46 2.30 2.95
CA SER A 545 10.05 3.54 2.45
C SER A 545 9.08 4.73 2.46
N SER A 546 9.35 5.73 3.31
CA SER A 546 9.66 7.15 2.97
C SER A 546 9.32 8.10 4.13
N LEU A 547 10.29 8.95 4.51
CA LEU A 547 10.07 10.28 5.10
C LEU A 547 9.77 11.28 3.99
#